data_AF-A0A433N329-F1
#
_entry.id   AF-A0A433N329-F1
#
_cell.length_a   1.000
_cell.length_b   1.000
_cell.length_c   1.000
_cell.angle_alpha   90.00
_cell.angle_beta   90.00
_cell.angle_gamma   90.00
#
_symmetry.space_group_name_H-M   'P 1'
#
loop_
_entity.id
_entity.type
_entity.pdbx_description
1 polymer ?
#
loop_
_entity_poly.entity_id
_entity_poly.type
_entity_poly.pdbx_seq_one_letter_code
_entity_poly.pdbx_strand_id
1 'polypeptide(L)'
;MKLQKLLSILLITNSFWMLIVSPATAEIVEGISKRKIRQLSEIELPITSAQKLVQTPILPTAPSSEVIQVTGVKANPTDKGVEVILQTSQGQQLQTINRSTGNNFIADISNAQLRLPNGEAFTFRSDKPIVGITEIMVTNFDANTIRVMVTGEACTNC
;
A
#
# COMPACT_ATOMS: atom_id res chain seq x y z
N MET A 1 20.04 -50.21 -23.58
CA MET A 1 19.07 -51.25 -23.97
C MET A 1 17.66 -50.65 -23.91
N LYS A 2 16.66 -51.29 -24.55
CA LYS A 2 15.22 -50.94 -24.60
C LYS A 2 14.64 -50.63 -23.19
N LEU A 3 13.72 -49.68 -22.91
CA LEU A 3 12.54 -49.07 -23.61
C LEU A 3 11.19 -49.65 -23.10
N GLN A 4 10.28 -48.77 -22.60
CA GLN A 4 8.86 -49.04 -22.21
C GLN A 4 8.69 -49.98 -20.97
N LYS A 5 7.57 -50.09 -20.22
CA LYS A 5 6.16 -49.58 -20.14
C LYS A 5 5.64 -49.91 -18.70
N LEU A 6 4.56 -49.43 -18.03
CA LEU A 6 3.38 -48.53 -18.17
C LEU A 6 3.36 -47.57 -16.92
N LEU A 7 2.52 -46.56 -16.64
CA LEU A 7 1.10 -46.11 -16.85
C LEU A 7 0.09 -46.50 -15.73
N SER A 8 -0.72 -45.50 -15.33
CA SER A 8 -1.93 -45.55 -14.44
C SER A 8 -1.68 -45.47 -12.92
N ILE A 9 -2.52 -44.85 -12.08
CA ILE A 9 -3.89 -44.30 -12.25
C ILE A 9 -3.95 -42.81 -11.82
N LEU A 10 -4.81 -42.02 -12.49
CA LEU A 10 -5.21 -40.64 -12.14
C LEU A 10 -6.71 -40.61 -11.80
N LEU A 11 -7.11 -39.92 -10.73
CA LEU A 11 -8.45 -39.33 -10.59
C LEU A 11 -8.38 -38.01 -9.79
N ILE A 12 -8.67 -36.88 -10.43
CA ILE A 12 -8.97 -35.59 -9.79
C ILE A 12 -10.28 -35.10 -10.40
N THR A 13 -11.34 -34.98 -9.59
CA THR A 13 -12.67 -34.58 -10.03
C THR A 13 -12.86 -33.07 -9.96
N ASN A 14 -12.51 -32.36 -11.03
CA ASN A 14 -12.86 -30.93 -11.18
C ASN A 14 -14.18 -30.80 -11.95
N SER A 15 -15.24 -30.40 -11.24
CA SER A 15 -16.57 -30.21 -11.82
C SER A 15 -16.66 -28.90 -12.62
N PHE A 16 -16.61 -29.00 -13.94
CA PHE A 16 -16.77 -27.86 -14.85
C PHE A 16 -18.27 -27.62 -15.12
N TRP A 17 -18.80 -26.46 -14.72
CA TRP A 17 -20.18 -26.08 -15.03
C TRP A 17 -20.21 -25.17 -16.27
N MET A 18 -20.95 -25.58 -17.30
CA MET A 18 -20.94 -24.98 -18.62
C MET A 18 -22.12 -24.01 -18.80
N LEU A 19 -21.83 -22.77 -19.19
CA LEU A 19 -22.86 -21.79 -19.55
C LEU A 19 -23.58 -22.21 -20.83
N ILE A 20 -24.91 -22.19 -20.81
CA ILE A 20 -25.75 -22.30 -22.01
C ILE A 20 -26.15 -20.90 -22.44
N VAL A 21 -25.78 -20.52 -23.67
CA VAL A 21 -26.25 -19.31 -24.35
C VAL A 21 -26.93 -19.74 -25.64
N SER A 22 -28.20 -19.37 -25.81
CA SER A 22 -28.99 -19.71 -27.00
C SER A 22 -29.24 -18.46 -27.86
N PRO A 23 -28.73 -18.40 -29.10
CA PRO A 23 -29.16 -17.42 -30.08
C PRO A 23 -30.43 -17.91 -30.82
N ALA A 24 -31.36 -17.00 -31.11
CA ALA A 24 -32.49 -17.24 -32.00
C ALA A 24 -32.84 -15.95 -32.77
N THR A 25 -33.24 -16.11 -34.03
CA THR A 25 -33.35 -15.00 -35.02
C THR A 25 -34.75 -14.38 -35.03
N ALA A 26 -34.84 -13.13 -35.50
CA ALA A 26 -36.07 -12.34 -35.54
C ALA A 26 -37.04 -12.75 -36.67
N GLU A 27 -38.31 -12.36 -36.52
CA GLU A 27 -39.32 -12.28 -37.57
C GLU A 27 -40.07 -10.94 -37.45
N ILE A 28 -40.52 -10.39 -38.59
CA ILE A 28 -41.26 -9.11 -38.66
C ILE A 28 -42.70 -9.41 -39.06
N VAL A 29 -43.67 -8.91 -38.30
CA VAL A 29 -45.10 -8.99 -38.65
C VAL A 29 -45.71 -7.59 -38.67
N GLU A 30 -46.29 -7.25 -39.81
CA GLU A 30 -46.99 -5.99 -40.06
C GLU A 30 -48.48 -6.11 -39.68
N GLY A 31 -49.08 -5.08 -39.08
CA GLY A 31 -50.48 -5.16 -38.63
C GLY A 31 -51.01 -3.88 -37.96
N ILE A 32 -51.66 -3.02 -38.74
CA ILE A 32 -52.15 -1.71 -38.28
C ILE A 32 -53.57 -1.83 -37.72
N SER A 33 -53.80 -1.42 -36.46
CA SER A 33 -55.16 -1.02 -36.04
C SER A 33 -55.17 0.08 -34.96
N LYS A 34 -56.19 0.94 -35.05
CA LYS A 34 -56.24 2.27 -34.44
C LYS A 34 -56.55 2.20 -32.93
N ARG A 35 -55.78 2.89 -32.10
CA ARG A 35 -56.28 3.43 -30.82
C ARG A 35 -55.86 4.90 -30.66
N LYS A 36 -56.82 5.75 -30.30
CA LYS A 36 -56.69 7.21 -30.22
C LYS A 36 -55.76 7.62 -29.07
N ILE A 37 -54.55 8.05 -29.39
CA ILE A 37 -53.59 8.60 -28.42
C ILE A 37 -54.17 9.91 -27.85
N ARG A 38 -54.20 10.04 -26.51
CA ARG A 38 -54.47 11.31 -25.82
C ARG A 38 -53.27 12.25 -26.04
N GLN A 39 -53.51 13.52 -26.31
CA GLN A 39 -52.41 14.48 -26.47
C GLN A 39 -51.64 14.64 -25.15
N LEU A 40 -50.31 14.73 -25.23
CA LEU A 40 -49.40 14.71 -24.06
C LEU A 40 -49.28 16.08 -23.35
N SER A 41 -50.10 17.06 -23.74
CA SER A 41 -50.06 18.45 -23.29
C SER A 41 -50.81 18.73 -21.98
N GLU A 42 -51.38 17.69 -21.35
CA GLU A 42 -52.19 17.77 -20.12
C GLU A 42 -51.44 17.20 -18.89
N ILE A 43 -50.11 17.10 -18.97
CA ILE A 43 -49.23 16.80 -17.83
C ILE A 43 -48.62 18.12 -17.35
N GLU A 44 -49.18 18.68 -16.28
CA GLU A 44 -48.59 19.82 -15.58
C GLU A 44 -47.26 19.38 -14.97
N LEU A 45 -46.14 19.85 -15.54
CA LEU A 45 -44.81 19.45 -15.10
C LEU A 45 -44.55 20.00 -13.69
N PRO A 46 -44.32 19.16 -12.67
CA PRO A 46 -43.98 19.65 -11.35
C PRO A 46 -42.67 20.43 -11.43
N ILE A 47 -42.66 21.66 -10.91
CA ILE A 47 -41.50 22.55 -10.86
C ILE A 47 -40.39 21.96 -9.98
N THR A 48 -39.68 21.00 -10.55
CA THR A 48 -38.59 20.24 -9.94
C THR A 48 -37.36 21.14 -9.94
N SER A 49 -37.31 22.06 -8.98
CA SER A 49 -36.24 23.04 -8.84
C SER A 49 -34.89 22.36 -8.63
N ALA A 50 -34.15 22.17 -9.72
CA ALA A 50 -32.80 21.60 -9.77
C ALA A 50 -31.75 22.43 -9.00
N GLN A 51 -32.17 23.52 -8.36
CA GLN A 51 -31.37 24.39 -7.49
C GLN A 51 -31.02 23.76 -6.13
N LYS A 52 -31.69 22.66 -5.71
CA LYS A 52 -31.48 22.06 -4.38
C LYS A 52 -30.48 20.89 -4.32
N LEU A 53 -29.59 20.77 -5.30
CA LEU A 53 -28.44 19.84 -5.30
C LEU A 53 -27.11 20.52 -5.68
N VAL A 54 -26.92 21.78 -5.29
CA VAL A 54 -25.57 22.39 -5.28
C VAL A 54 -24.77 21.83 -4.10
N GLN A 55 -24.40 20.56 -4.20
CA GLN A 55 -23.51 19.91 -3.25
C GLN A 55 -22.08 20.38 -3.54
N THR A 56 -21.71 21.53 -2.98
CA THR A 56 -20.33 22.03 -3.01
C THR A 56 -19.41 20.89 -2.55
N PRO A 57 -18.39 20.50 -3.34
CA PRO A 57 -17.45 19.48 -2.90
C PRO A 57 -16.68 20.00 -1.69
N ILE A 58 -17.07 19.54 -0.50
CA ILE A 58 -16.23 19.60 0.69
C ILE A 58 -15.08 18.62 0.41
N LEU A 59 -14.06 19.11 -0.28
CA LEU A 59 -12.76 18.45 -0.30
C LEU A 59 -12.37 18.27 1.17
N PRO A 60 -12.18 17.04 1.68
CA PRO A 60 -11.62 16.87 2.99
C PRO A 60 -10.19 17.39 2.91
N THR A 61 -9.96 18.60 3.45
CA THR A 61 -8.62 19.12 3.66
C THR A 61 -7.93 18.21 4.65
N ALA A 62 -7.31 17.14 4.14
CA ALA A 62 -6.43 16.29 4.91
C ALA A 62 -5.42 17.21 5.60
N PRO A 63 -5.21 17.08 6.92
CA PRO A 63 -4.25 17.93 7.61
C PRO A 63 -2.89 17.75 6.92
N SER A 64 -2.31 18.85 6.45
CA SER A 64 -0.96 18.87 5.89
C SER A 64 0.02 18.65 7.03
N SER A 65 0.15 17.37 7.43
CA SER A 65 1.08 16.94 8.46
C SER A 65 2.48 17.35 8.03
N GLU A 66 3.07 18.30 8.75
CA GLU A 66 4.41 18.78 8.45
C GLU A 66 5.39 17.62 8.66
N VAL A 67 6.14 17.27 7.61
CA VAL A 67 7.04 16.11 7.66
C VAL A 67 8.23 16.47 8.55
N ILE A 68 8.35 15.75 9.67
CA ILE A 68 9.27 16.05 10.75
C ILE A 68 10.71 15.84 10.26
N GLN A 69 11.47 16.93 10.19
CA GLN A 69 12.84 16.89 9.72
C GLN A 69 13.76 16.33 10.82
N VAL A 70 14.49 15.26 10.48
CA VAL A 70 15.54 14.67 11.31
C VAL A 70 16.88 15.19 10.82
N THR A 71 17.53 16.02 11.63
CA THR A 71 18.71 16.81 11.27
C THR A 71 20.02 16.26 11.83
N GLY A 72 19.94 15.20 12.64
CA GLY A 72 21.09 14.47 13.16
C GLY A 72 20.74 13.02 13.47
N VAL A 73 21.71 12.13 13.30
CA VAL A 73 21.63 10.72 13.71
C VAL A 73 22.89 10.39 14.50
N LYS A 74 22.76 9.63 15.58
CA LYS A 74 23.88 9.03 16.32
C LYS A 74 23.59 7.56 16.61
N ALA A 75 24.63 6.74 16.57
CA ALA A 75 24.61 5.37 17.05
C ALA A 75 25.57 5.25 18.24
N ASN A 76 25.05 4.86 19.40
CA ASN A 76 25.83 4.66 20.62
C ASN A 76 25.85 3.16 20.96
N PRO A 77 27.02 2.54 21.17
CA PRO A 77 27.09 1.21 21.77
C PRO A 77 26.71 1.28 23.26
N THR A 78 26.13 0.20 23.77
CA THR A 78 25.67 0.04 25.16
C THR A 78 25.91 -1.40 25.62
N ASP A 79 25.92 -1.64 26.94
CA ASP A 79 26.11 -2.98 27.54
C ASP A 79 25.08 -4.05 27.09
N LYS A 80 24.01 -3.63 26.40
CA LYS A 80 22.90 -4.48 25.95
C LYS A 80 22.66 -4.43 24.43
N GLY A 81 23.54 -3.80 23.66
CA GLY A 81 23.38 -3.61 22.21
C GLY A 81 23.63 -2.16 21.79
N VAL A 82 22.71 -1.58 21.01
CA VAL A 82 22.86 -0.26 20.39
C VAL A 82 21.67 0.64 20.70
N GLU A 83 21.95 1.92 20.92
CA GLU A 83 20.98 3.01 20.92
C GLU A 83 21.15 3.83 19.62
N VAL A 84 20.05 4.11 18.91
CA VAL A 84 20.04 5.00 17.74
C VAL A 84 19.23 6.25 18.08
N ILE A 85 19.89 7.40 18.17
CA ILE A 85 19.27 8.69 18.48
C ILE A 85 18.98 9.44 17.18
N LEU A 86 17.71 9.79 16.95
CA LEU A 86 17.26 10.67 15.88
C LEU A 86 17.01 12.07 16.46
N GLN A 87 17.69 13.09 15.95
CA GLN A 87 17.57 14.49 16.40
C GLN A 87 16.56 15.25 15.54
N THR A 88 15.55 15.86 16.18
CA THR A 88 14.57 16.75 15.54
C THR A 88 14.15 17.89 16.48
N SER A 89 13.59 18.97 15.92
CA SER A 89 13.03 20.10 16.67
C SER A 89 11.65 19.82 17.26
N GLN A 90 10.89 18.85 16.71
CA GLN A 90 9.49 18.58 17.09
C GLN A 90 9.33 17.59 18.26
N GLY A 91 10.43 17.21 18.92
CA GLY A 91 10.41 16.31 20.08
C GLY A 91 9.90 14.89 19.76
N GLN A 92 9.24 14.25 20.73
CA GLN A 92 8.79 12.85 20.69
C GLN A 92 7.56 12.60 19.78
N GLN A 93 7.37 13.37 18.71
CA GLN A 93 6.27 13.16 17.74
C GLN A 93 6.51 12.01 16.74
N LEU A 94 7.72 11.42 16.72
CA LEU A 94 8.11 10.37 15.78
C LEU A 94 7.38 9.05 16.05
N GLN A 95 6.50 8.64 15.13
CA GLN A 95 5.77 7.37 15.22
C GLN A 95 6.60 6.24 14.61
N THR A 96 6.96 5.24 15.43
CA THR A 96 7.86 4.14 15.02
C THR A 96 7.13 2.80 15.03
N ILE A 97 7.21 2.07 13.90
CA ILE A 97 6.77 0.67 13.76
C ILE A 97 8.02 -0.18 13.54
N ASN A 98 8.16 -1.31 14.24
CA ASN A 98 9.34 -2.17 14.13
C ASN A 98 9.00 -3.63 13.79
N ARG A 99 10.00 -4.34 13.27
CA ARG A 99 9.95 -5.74 12.84
C ARG A 99 11.36 -6.32 12.74
N SER A 100 11.48 -7.64 12.89
CA SER A 100 12.73 -8.36 12.60
C SER A 100 12.55 -9.26 11.37
N THR A 101 13.61 -9.44 10.58
CA THR A 101 13.59 -10.30 9.39
C THR A 101 14.99 -10.85 9.13
N GLY A 102 15.17 -12.16 9.34
CA GLY A 102 16.50 -12.78 9.40
C GLY A 102 17.33 -12.18 10.54
N ASN A 103 18.57 -11.79 10.24
CA ASN A 103 19.47 -11.08 11.16
C ASN A 103 19.22 -9.57 11.25
N ASN A 104 18.21 -9.02 10.57
CA ASN A 104 17.96 -7.58 10.55
C ASN A 104 16.83 -7.20 11.52
N PHE A 105 17.07 -6.19 12.34
CA PHE A 105 16.01 -5.40 12.99
C PHE A 105 15.74 -4.15 12.13
N ILE A 106 14.47 -3.88 11.87
CA ILE A 106 14.02 -2.77 11.02
C ILE A 106 13.00 -1.96 11.81
N ALA A 107 13.23 -0.65 11.90
CA ALA A 107 12.27 0.33 12.40
C ALA A 107 11.94 1.33 11.31
N ASP A 108 10.65 1.43 10.97
CA ASP A 108 10.08 2.40 10.04
C ASP A 108 9.45 3.54 10.86
N ILE A 109 9.91 4.77 10.63
CA ILE A 109 9.48 5.98 11.34
C ILE A 109 8.66 6.86 10.38
N SER A 110 7.36 6.94 10.63
CA SER A 110 6.39 7.67 9.79
C SER A 110 6.31 9.16 10.12
N ASN A 111 5.87 9.95 9.13
CA ASN A 111 5.84 11.42 9.15
C ASN A 111 7.22 12.05 9.42
N ALA A 112 8.30 11.41 8.97
CA ALA A 112 9.66 11.82 9.23
C ALA A 112 10.51 11.82 7.95
N GLN A 113 11.51 12.69 7.89
CA GLN A 113 12.40 12.81 6.75
C GLN A 113 13.82 13.18 7.19
N LEU A 114 14.81 12.42 6.73
CA LEU A 114 16.22 12.61 7.03
C LEU A 114 16.79 13.74 6.17
N ARG A 115 17.39 14.75 6.83
CA ARG A 115 18.04 15.94 6.26
C ARG A 115 19.29 16.30 7.06
N LEU A 116 20.36 15.52 6.88
CA LEU A 116 21.63 15.74 7.55
C LEU A 116 22.44 16.90 6.92
N PRO A 117 23.19 17.68 7.72
CA PRO A 117 23.94 18.84 7.23
C PRO A 117 25.30 18.50 6.58
N ASN A 118 25.81 17.27 6.77
CA ASN A 118 27.20 16.88 6.48
C ASN A 118 27.41 16.24 5.10
N GLY A 119 26.67 16.67 4.07
CA GLY A 119 26.77 16.14 2.70
C GLY A 119 26.05 14.81 2.47
N GLU A 120 26.05 13.91 3.45
CA GLU A 120 25.25 12.66 3.46
C GLU A 120 23.76 12.92 3.77
N ALA A 121 23.16 13.92 3.13
CA ALA A 121 21.89 14.53 3.58
C ALA A 121 20.70 13.56 3.75
N PHE A 122 20.74 12.39 3.12
CA PHE A 122 19.64 11.42 3.06
C PHE A 122 20.00 10.02 3.60
N THR A 123 21.20 9.85 4.16
CA THR A 123 21.70 8.57 4.67
C THR A 123 22.62 8.75 5.87
N PHE A 124 22.60 7.82 6.83
CA PHE A 124 23.60 7.66 7.87
C PHE A 124 24.03 6.19 7.91
N ARG A 125 25.31 5.92 8.11
CA ARG A 125 25.86 4.57 8.16
C ARG A 125 26.88 4.43 9.29
N SER A 126 26.84 3.32 10.00
CA SER A 126 27.80 2.97 11.06
C SER A 126 28.18 1.50 10.95
N ASP A 127 29.41 1.24 10.53
CA ASP A 127 29.98 -0.10 10.44
C ASP A 127 30.43 -0.59 11.83
N LYS A 128 30.08 -1.84 12.18
CA LYS A 128 30.51 -2.57 13.39
C LYS A 128 30.49 -1.74 14.69
N PRO A 129 29.34 -1.15 15.07
CA PRO A 129 29.22 -0.31 16.27
C PRO A 129 29.48 -1.06 17.58
N ILE A 130 29.18 -2.36 17.63
CA ILE A 130 29.40 -3.27 18.77
C ILE A 130 29.45 -4.72 18.25
N VAL A 131 30.07 -5.63 19.01
CA VAL A 131 30.05 -7.08 18.74
C VAL A 131 28.61 -7.57 18.59
N GLY A 132 28.34 -8.42 17.60
CA GLY A 132 26.99 -8.90 17.28
C GLY A 132 26.21 -8.01 16.33
N ILE A 133 26.66 -6.78 16.04
CA ILE A 133 26.05 -5.87 15.06
C ILE A 133 27.09 -5.51 13.99
N THR A 134 26.78 -5.85 12.73
CA THR A 134 27.67 -5.63 11.59
C THR A 134 27.53 -4.24 10.98
N GLU A 135 26.32 -3.69 10.95
CA GLU A 135 25.98 -2.40 10.33
C GLU A 135 24.74 -1.78 10.99
N ILE A 136 24.71 -0.45 11.07
CA ILE A 136 23.48 0.34 11.18
C ILE A 136 23.40 1.23 9.93
N MET A 137 22.25 1.27 9.29
CA MET A 137 21.92 2.21 8.21
C MET A 137 20.61 2.93 8.53
N VAL A 138 20.56 4.24 8.30
CA VAL A 138 19.35 5.06 8.45
C VAL A 138 19.15 5.88 7.17
N THR A 139 18.04 5.67 6.47
CA THR A 139 17.76 6.28 5.15
C THR A 139 16.32 6.75 5.03
N ASN A 140 16.07 7.67 4.09
CA ASN A 140 14.70 7.91 3.62
C ASN A 140 14.23 6.68 2.81
N PHE A 141 13.20 5.98 3.27
CA PHE A 141 12.57 4.88 2.53
C PHE A 141 11.64 5.41 1.43
N ASP A 142 10.96 6.51 1.71
CA ASP A 142 10.11 7.25 0.78
C ASP A 142 10.14 8.76 1.12
N ALA A 143 9.10 9.52 0.77
CA ALA A 143 9.04 10.96 1.01
C ALA A 143 8.76 11.35 2.48
N ASN A 144 8.13 10.48 3.28
CA ASN A 144 7.71 10.76 4.65
C ASN A 144 7.94 9.61 5.65
N THR A 145 8.72 8.60 5.27
CA THR A 145 9.16 7.49 6.12
C THR A 145 10.69 7.37 6.13
N ILE A 146 11.28 7.42 7.32
CA ILE A 146 12.68 7.02 7.55
C ILE A 146 12.71 5.53 7.88
N ARG A 147 13.65 4.77 7.32
CA ARG A 147 13.98 3.42 7.78
C ARG A 147 15.31 3.41 8.51
N VAL A 148 15.28 2.95 9.76
CA VAL A 148 16.46 2.47 10.51
C VAL A 148 16.55 0.97 10.28
N MET A 149 17.71 0.48 9.86
CA MET A 149 18.04 -0.93 9.76
C MET A 149 19.29 -1.23 10.59
N VAL A 150 19.22 -2.25 11.43
CA VAL A 150 20.33 -2.75 12.26
C VAL A 150 20.58 -4.19 11.85
N THR A 151 21.73 -4.44 11.22
CA THR A 151 22.10 -5.74 10.68
C THR A 151 22.97 -6.48 11.69
N GLY A 152 22.37 -7.42 12.40
CA GLY A 152 23.09 -8.31 13.31
C GLY A 152 24.06 -9.24 12.58
N GLU A 153 24.97 -9.86 13.33
CA GLU A 153 25.74 -10.99 12.81
C GLU A 153 24.80 -12.15 12.42
N ALA A 154 25.13 -12.86 11.35
CA ALA A 154 24.27 -13.93 10.83
C ALA A 154 24.25 -15.13 11.79
N CYS A 155 23.10 -15.41 12.40
CA CYS A 155 22.96 -16.62 13.22
C CYS A 155 23.14 -17.86 12.34
N THR A 156 24.27 -18.53 12.52
CA THR A 156 24.69 -19.69 11.72
C THR A 156 24.24 -21.03 12.30
N ASN A 157 23.55 -21.00 13.45
CA ASN A 157 22.93 -22.15 14.14
C ASN A 157 21.61 -21.71 14.80
N CYS A 158 20.70 -21.12 14.01
CA CYS A 158 19.29 -20.88 14.34
C CYS A 158 18.42 -21.64 13.34
#